data_AF-A0A178K2B7-F1
#
_entry.id   AF-A0A178K2B7-F1
#
_cell.length_a   1.000
_cell.length_b   1.000
_cell.length_c   1.000
_cell.angle_alpha   90.00
_cell.angle_beta   90.00
_cell.angle_gamma   90.00
#
_symmetry.space_group_name_H-M   'P 1'
#
loop_
_entity.id
_entity.type
_entity.pdbx_description
1 polymer ?
#
loop_
_entity_poly.entity_id
_entity_poly.type
_entity_poly.pdbx_seq_one_letter_code
_entity_poly.pdbx_strand_id
1 'polypeptide(L)'
;MFDWFKKKLTPEEPKIQAPEVLGLRLGGAVELDDLRLKLIEPDLIIEGAARTQLIQAVGVVNLDEQTRLLRYYTDDDGFIQVLQHGRSDADVSEVKLYYFYHTKPIDTQAQWNDALNHHIVQDSKELEGHHFDKVWENERPVAMTEKTYLSDGTSSETDQFVMIYERELGNDQFESMMIAGEEKFVKDRAEWCVVTSTGFPLTPTDFTVIG
;
A
#
# COMPACT_ATOMS: atom_id res chain seq x y z
N MET A 1 -31.58 -17.49 48.90
CA MET A 1 -31.65 -16.23 48.14
C MET A 1 -30.41 -16.18 47.27
N PHE A 2 -30.62 -16.19 45.96
CA PHE A 2 -29.61 -16.50 44.95
C PHE A 2 -28.67 -15.31 44.74
N ASP A 3 -27.38 -15.59 44.92
CA ASP A 3 -26.25 -14.78 44.48
C ASP A 3 -26.20 -14.84 42.95
N TRP A 4 -26.56 -13.76 42.26
CA TRP A 4 -26.48 -13.68 40.80
C TRP A 4 -25.61 -12.50 40.37
N PHE A 5 -24.31 -12.82 40.24
CA PHE A 5 -23.37 -12.33 39.24
C PHE A 5 -23.65 -10.94 38.63
N LYS A 6 -23.07 -9.91 39.26
CA LYS A 6 -22.62 -8.71 38.55
C LYS A 6 -21.48 -9.10 37.61
N LYS A 7 -21.79 -9.35 36.33
CA LYS A 7 -20.80 -9.29 35.26
C LYS A 7 -20.22 -7.87 35.27
N LYS A 8 -19.00 -7.71 35.76
CA LYS A 8 -18.20 -6.51 35.49
C LYS A 8 -18.07 -6.44 33.96
N LEU A 9 -18.68 -5.44 33.35
CA LEU A 9 -18.34 -5.00 32.01
C LEU A 9 -16.86 -4.62 32.08
N THR A 10 -15.99 -5.52 31.61
CA THR A 10 -14.62 -5.18 31.28
C THR A 10 -14.72 -3.98 30.32
N PRO A 11 -14.05 -2.85 30.59
CA PRO A 11 -13.99 -1.78 29.61
C PRO A 11 -13.49 -2.40 28.29
N GLU A 12 -14.26 -2.32 27.22
CA GLU A 12 -13.73 -2.64 25.89
C GLU A 12 -12.53 -1.71 25.69
N GLU A 13 -11.36 -2.29 25.46
CA GLU A 13 -10.19 -1.52 25.05
C GLU A 13 -10.60 -0.68 23.82
N PRO A 14 -10.22 0.61 23.76
CA PRO A 14 -10.58 1.44 22.65
C PRO A 14 -10.04 0.80 21.37
N LYS A 15 -10.94 0.24 20.56
CA LYS A 15 -10.59 -0.30 19.24
C LYS A 15 -9.94 0.83 18.47
N ILE A 16 -8.67 0.64 18.12
CA ILE A 16 -7.96 1.59 17.29
C ILE A 16 -8.71 1.71 15.97
N GLN A 17 -9.24 2.90 15.66
CA GLN A 17 -9.98 3.15 14.44
C GLN A 17 -9.00 3.54 13.34
N ALA A 18 -8.83 2.66 12.36
CA ALA A 18 -8.12 2.98 11.13
C ALA A 18 -8.88 4.06 10.34
N PRO A 19 -8.17 4.93 9.57
CA PRO A 19 -8.85 5.90 8.71
C PRO A 19 -9.70 5.23 7.61
N GLU A 20 -10.80 5.89 7.28
CA GLU A 20 -11.72 5.48 6.21
C GLU A 20 -11.82 6.60 5.17
N VAL A 21 -11.87 6.23 3.89
CA VAL A 21 -12.09 7.16 2.75
C VAL A 21 -12.74 6.42 1.59
N LEU A 22 -13.63 7.07 0.83
CA LEU A 22 -14.34 6.46 -0.31
C LEU A 22 -15.11 5.18 0.07
N GLY A 23 -15.45 5.01 1.36
CA GLY A 23 -16.02 3.77 1.91
C GLY A 23 -14.99 2.65 2.17
N LEU A 24 -13.73 2.81 1.78
CA LEU A 24 -12.64 1.89 2.11
C LEU A 24 -12.38 1.92 3.62
N ARG A 25 -12.47 0.75 4.26
CA ARG A 25 -12.34 0.59 5.71
C ARG A 25 -11.82 -0.78 6.09
N LEU A 26 -11.16 -0.86 7.25
CA LEU A 26 -10.69 -2.11 7.81
C LEU A 26 -11.84 -3.11 8.00
N GLY A 27 -11.72 -4.30 7.43
CA GLY A 27 -12.77 -5.33 7.41
C GLY A 27 -13.90 -5.10 6.41
N GLY A 28 -13.85 -4.03 5.60
CA GLY A 28 -14.71 -3.83 4.44
C GLY A 28 -14.18 -4.56 3.20
N ALA A 29 -14.98 -4.62 2.14
CA ALA A 29 -14.58 -5.21 0.87
C ALA A 29 -14.83 -4.26 -0.31
N VAL A 30 -14.10 -4.47 -1.38
CA VAL A 30 -14.23 -3.75 -2.65
C VAL A 30 -14.41 -4.76 -3.77
N GLU A 31 -15.33 -4.49 -4.70
CA GLU A 31 -15.41 -5.21 -5.96
C GLU A 31 -14.88 -4.36 -7.10
N LEU A 32 -13.90 -4.88 -7.84
CA LEU A 32 -13.35 -4.30 -9.05
C LEU A 32 -14.27 -4.57 -10.26
N ASP A 33 -14.28 -3.66 -11.23
CA ASP A 33 -15.03 -3.83 -12.47
C ASP A 33 -14.40 -4.91 -13.38
N ASP A 34 -15.15 -5.99 -13.63
CA ASP A 34 -14.69 -7.13 -14.42
C ASP A 34 -14.33 -6.77 -15.88
N LEU A 35 -15.00 -5.78 -16.47
CA LEU A 35 -14.73 -5.38 -17.85
C LEU A 35 -13.42 -4.59 -17.92
N ARG A 36 -13.21 -3.67 -16.97
CA ARG A 36 -11.99 -2.89 -16.85
C ARG A 36 -10.78 -3.81 -16.70
N LEU A 37 -10.82 -4.76 -15.76
CA LEU A 37 -9.72 -5.71 -15.53
C LEU A 37 -9.37 -6.49 -16.80
N LYS A 38 -10.38 -7.09 -17.45
CA LYS A 38 -10.18 -7.85 -18.71
C LYS A 38 -9.56 -7.04 -19.84
N LEU A 39 -9.75 -5.72 -19.85
CA LEU A 39 -9.21 -4.84 -20.88
C LEU A 39 -7.76 -4.45 -20.61
N ILE A 40 -7.35 -4.29 -19.35
CA ILE A 40 -6.03 -3.75 -18.99
C ILE A 40 -5.03 -4.83 -18.57
N GLU A 41 -5.50 -5.90 -17.92
CA GLU A 41 -4.65 -6.96 -17.35
C GLU A 41 -3.69 -7.61 -18.37
N PRO A 42 -4.08 -7.85 -19.64
CA PRO A 42 -3.15 -8.40 -20.64
C PRO A 42 -1.91 -7.52 -20.93
N ASP A 43 -1.98 -6.23 -20.62
CA ASP A 43 -0.88 -5.27 -20.83
C ASP A 43 -0.09 -4.98 -19.54
N LEU A 44 -0.60 -5.43 -18.38
CA LEU A 44 0.03 -5.26 -17.07
C LEU A 44 0.98 -6.43 -16.75
N ILE A 45 1.88 -6.21 -15.78
CA ILE A 45 2.70 -7.27 -15.18
C ILE A 45 1.86 -8.16 -14.25
N ILE A 46 0.79 -7.59 -13.68
CA ILE A 46 -0.08 -8.26 -12.74
C ILE A 46 -1.00 -9.22 -13.51
N GLU A 47 -1.12 -10.46 -13.03
CA GLU A 47 -2.05 -11.45 -13.56
C GLU A 47 -3.02 -11.92 -12.46
N GLY A 48 -4.27 -12.12 -12.82
CA GLY A 48 -5.27 -12.79 -12.00
C GLY A 48 -5.83 -11.96 -10.85
N ALA A 49 -5.86 -10.63 -10.96
CA ALA A 49 -6.42 -9.75 -9.93
C ALA A 49 -7.83 -10.21 -9.51
N ALA A 50 -8.01 -10.51 -8.23
CA ALA A 50 -9.30 -10.96 -7.73
C ALA A 50 -10.32 -9.83 -7.84
N ARG A 51 -11.51 -10.18 -8.30
CA ARG A 51 -12.63 -9.23 -8.37
C ARG A 51 -12.93 -8.63 -6.99
N THR A 52 -13.00 -9.47 -5.97
CA THR A 52 -13.33 -9.05 -4.61
C THR A 52 -12.05 -8.94 -3.79
N GLN A 53 -11.86 -7.77 -3.18
CA GLN A 53 -10.70 -7.38 -2.40
C GLN A 53 -11.15 -7.11 -0.96
N LEU A 54 -10.84 -8.01 -0.01
CA LEU A 54 -11.18 -7.84 1.41
C LEU A 54 -10.06 -7.09 2.13
N ILE A 55 -10.38 -5.97 2.77
CA ILE A 55 -9.39 -5.13 3.44
C ILE A 55 -9.04 -5.73 4.81
N GLN A 56 -7.80 -6.19 4.96
CA GLN A 56 -7.28 -6.84 6.17
C GLN A 56 -6.45 -5.91 7.07
N ALA A 57 -5.85 -4.86 6.49
CA ALA A 57 -5.09 -3.87 7.23
C ALA A 57 -5.17 -2.49 6.57
N VAL A 58 -4.90 -1.44 7.36
CA VAL A 58 -4.87 -0.06 6.85
C VAL A 58 -3.56 0.60 7.28
N GLY A 59 -2.75 0.97 6.31
CA GLY A 59 -1.55 1.77 6.44
C GLY A 59 -1.83 3.26 6.30
N VAL A 60 -1.10 4.06 7.08
CA VAL A 60 -1.17 5.52 7.03
C VAL A 60 0.24 6.08 7.00
N VAL A 61 0.52 6.86 5.96
CA VAL A 61 1.73 7.67 5.85
C VAL A 61 1.35 9.13 5.81
N ASN A 62 1.90 9.96 6.69
CA ASN A 62 1.77 11.41 6.57
C ASN A 62 3.00 11.94 5.84
N LEU A 63 2.80 12.50 4.64
CA LEU A 63 3.88 13.10 3.84
C LEU A 63 4.16 14.53 4.28
N ASP A 64 3.12 15.26 4.69
CA ASP A 64 3.19 16.58 5.31
C ASP A 64 1.96 16.81 6.24
N GLU A 65 1.70 18.05 6.64
CA GLU A 65 0.57 18.39 7.52
C GLU A 65 -0.82 18.19 6.88
N GLN A 66 -0.91 18.20 5.55
CA GLN A 66 -2.14 18.15 4.76
C GLN A 66 -2.19 16.96 3.81
N THR A 67 -1.04 16.38 3.45
CA THR A 67 -0.92 15.28 2.50
C THR A 67 -0.64 13.96 3.20
N ARG A 68 -1.42 12.94 2.88
CA ARG A 68 -1.23 11.58 3.38
C ARG A 68 -1.44 10.53 2.29
N LEU A 69 -0.80 9.39 2.46
CA LEU A 69 -1.14 8.14 1.77
C LEU A 69 -1.91 7.25 2.74
N LEU A 70 -3.00 6.67 2.25
CA LEU A 70 -3.68 5.56 2.89
C LEU A 70 -3.47 4.31 2.05
N ARG A 71 -3.10 3.20 2.68
CA ARG A 71 -2.94 1.91 2.01
C ARG A 71 -3.89 0.89 2.62
N TYR A 72 -4.83 0.40 1.82
CA TYR A 72 -5.78 -0.62 2.23
C TYR A 72 -5.28 -1.96 1.75
N TYR A 73 -4.58 -2.69 2.62
CA TYR A 73 -4.01 -4.00 2.31
C TYR A 73 -5.12 -5.04 2.21
N THR A 74 -5.13 -5.79 1.11
CA THR A 74 -6.19 -6.73 0.77
C THR A 74 -5.79 -8.17 1.05
N ASP A 75 -6.73 -9.09 0.92
CA ASP A 75 -6.49 -10.54 1.02
C ASP A 75 -5.92 -11.15 -0.27
N ASP A 76 -5.70 -10.35 -1.30
CA ASP A 76 -5.25 -10.75 -2.62
C ASP A 76 -3.81 -10.28 -2.92
N ASP A 77 -2.93 -10.29 -1.90
CA ASP A 77 -1.51 -9.95 -2.01
C ASP A 77 -1.23 -8.57 -2.65
N GLY A 78 -2.08 -7.60 -2.31
CA GLY A 78 -2.02 -6.24 -2.82
C GLY A 78 -2.55 -5.20 -1.85
N PHE A 79 -2.60 -3.96 -2.31
CA PHE A 79 -3.16 -2.85 -1.57
C PHE A 79 -3.71 -1.76 -2.48
N ILE A 80 -4.82 -1.14 -2.06
CA ILE A 80 -5.32 0.09 -2.67
C ILE A 80 -4.64 1.27 -1.98
N GLN A 81 -3.86 2.05 -2.72
CA GLN A 81 -3.24 3.28 -2.24
C GLN A 81 -4.09 4.49 -2.64
N VAL A 82 -4.38 5.34 -1.67
CA VAL A 82 -5.09 6.61 -1.88
C VAL A 82 -4.19 7.77 -1.46
N LEU A 83 -3.93 8.70 -2.37
CA LEU A 83 -3.30 9.98 -2.08
C LEU A 83 -4.39 11.02 -1.75
N GLN A 84 -4.25 11.70 -0.61
CA GLN A 84 -5.18 12.73 -0.17
C GLN A 84 -4.47 13.99 0.28
N HIS A 85 -5.03 15.15 -0.07
CA HIS A 85 -4.62 16.48 0.42
C HIS A 85 -5.62 17.02 1.45
N GLY A 86 -5.98 16.17 2.41
CA GLY A 86 -6.99 16.43 3.42
C GLY A 86 -7.48 15.14 4.07
N ARG A 87 -8.72 15.15 4.56
CA ARG A 87 -9.29 14.00 5.28
C ARG A 87 -10.66 13.58 4.77
N SER A 88 -11.25 14.32 3.84
CA SER A 88 -12.53 13.99 3.23
C SER A 88 -12.35 13.26 1.91
N ASP A 89 -13.41 12.61 1.44
CA ASP A 89 -13.46 11.97 0.12
C ASP A 89 -13.21 12.99 -1.02
N ALA A 90 -13.58 14.25 -0.83
CA ALA A 90 -13.35 15.32 -1.81
C ALA A 90 -11.88 15.72 -1.93
N ASP A 91 -11.04 15.33 -0.96
CA ASP A 91 -9.61 15.65 -0.93
C ASP A 91 -8.76 14.54 -1.58
N VAL A 92 -9.38 13.48 -2.13
CA VAL A 92 -8.69 12.41 -2.85
C VAL A 92 -8.21 12.91 -4.21
N SER A 93 -6.92 12.78 -4.47
CA SER A 93 -6.30 13.17 -5.75
C SER A 93 -5.96 11.97 -6.64
N GLU A 94 -5.59 10.83 -6.05
CA GLU A 94 -5.20 9.62 -6.79
C GLU A 94 -5.60 8.36 -6.03
N VAL A 95 -5.99 7.32 -6.78
CA VAL A 95 -6.17 5.96 -6.29
C VAL A 95 -5.41 5.01 -7.22
N LYS A 96 -4.61 4.11 -6.65
CA LYS A 96 -3.88 3.06 -7.39
C LYS A 96 -4.07 1.72 -6.69
N LEU A 97 -4.24 0.66 -7.46
CA LEU A 97 -4.18 -0.71 -6.96
C LEU A 97 -2.79 -1.26 -7.25
N TYR A 98 -2.08 -1.66 -6.19
CA TYR A 98 -0.78 -2.31 -6.27
C TYR A 98 -0.87 -3.77 -5.85
N TYR A 99 -0.05 -4.60 -6.47
CA TYR A 99 0.23 -5.97 -6.07
C TYR A 99 1.71 -6.13 -5.78
N PHE A 100 2.02 -6.96 -4.79
CA PHE A 100 3.40 -7.31 -4.50
C PHE A 100 3.94 -8.21 -5.61
N TYR A 101 5.00 -7.76 -6.28
CA TYR A 101 5.66 -8.56 -7.31
C TYR A 101 6.76 -9.44 -6.70
N HIS A 102 7.62 -8.87 -5.84
CA HIS A 102 8.51 -9.66 -5.01
C HIS A 102 9.03 -8.90 -3.79
N THR A 103 9.47 -9.66 -2.78
CA THR A 103 10.17 -9.14 -1.59
C THR A 103 11.52 -9.83 -1.47
N LYS A 104 12.58 -9.02 -1.40
CA LYS A 104 13.96 -9.50 -1.22
C LYS A 104 14.46 -9.14 0.18
N PRO A 105 14.66 -10.12 1.08
CA PRO A 105 15.23 -9.85 2.40
C PRO A 105 16.69 -9.39 2.30
N ILE A 106 17.12 -8.57 3.26
CA ILE A 106 18.49 -8.05 3.38
C ILE A 106 19.04 -8.41 4.76
N ASP A 107 20.14 -9.16 4.77
CA ASP A 107 20.69 -9.75 6.00
C ASP A 107 21.80 -8.91 6.65
N THR A 108 22.31 -7.89 5.94
CA THR A 108 23.46 -7.11 6.42
C THR A 108 23.30 -5.61 6.19
N GLN A 109 23.86 -4.82 7.11
CA GLN A 109 23.88 -3.35 7.01
C GLN A 109 24.56 -2.87 5.71
N ALA A 110 25.59 -3.60 5.24
CA ALA A 110 26.29 -3.24 4.01
C ALA A 110 25.37 -3.37 2.79
N GLN A 111 24.60 -4.46 2.70
CA GLN A 111 23.61 -4.66 1.64
C GLN A 111 22.46 -3.65 1.75
N TRP A 112 22.05 -3.29 2.96
CA TRP A 112 21.03 -2.27 3.18
C TRP A 112 21.48 -0.89 2.67
N ASN A 113 22.68 -0.48 3.05
CA ASN A 113 23.25 0.78 2.58
C ASN A 113 23.44 0.77 1.05
N ASP A 114 23.83 -0.37 0.47
CA ASP A 114 23.95 -0.51 -0.98
C ASP A 114 22.58 -0.37 -1.67
N ALA A 115 21.53 -0.97 -1.11
CA ALA A 115 20.16 -0.84 -1.60
C ALA A 115 19.71 0.63 -1.64
N LEU A 116 19.87 1.35 -0.53
CA LEU A 116 19.49 2.75 -0.40
C LEU A 116 20.26 3.67 -1.37
N ASN A 117 21.55 3.41 -1.59
CA ASN A 117 22.41 4.30 -2.37
C ASN A 117 22.43 4.00 -3.87
N HIS A 118 22.13 2.75 -4.29
CA HIS A 118 22.38 2.32 -5.67
C HIS A 118 21.24 1.53 -6.33
N HIS A 119 20.34 0.92 -5.56
CA HIS A 119 19.34 -0.01 -6.12
C HIS A 119 17.92 0.53 -6.11
N ILE A 120 17.52 1.34 -5.12
CA ILE A 120 16.13 1.84 -5.07
C ILE A 120 15.91 2.95 -6.09
N VAL A 121 16.82 3.93 -6.14
CA VAL A 121 16.80 5.04 -7.10
C VAL A 121 17.82 4.76 -8.20
N GLN A 122 17.34 4.66 -9.44
CA GLN A 122 18.10 4.52 -10.67
C GLN A 122 17.45 5.37 -11.74
N ASP A 123 18.15 5.67 -12.83
CA ASP A 123 17.59 6.52 -13.90
C ASP A 123 16.37 5.88 -14.58
N SER A 124 16.33 4.55 -14.62
CA SER A 124 15.22 3.74 -15.12
C SER A 124 15.26 2.36 -14.49
N LYS A 125 14.15 1.61 -14.68
CA LYS A 125 14.02 0.23 -14.24
C LYS A 125 13.57 -0.66 -15.39
N GLU A 126 13.96 -1.93 -15.32
CA GLU A 126 13.47 -2.97 -16.21
C GLU A 126 12.84 -4.07 -15.37
N LEU A 127 11.64 -4.50 -15.78
CA LEU A 127 10.92 -5.61 -15.17
C LEU A 127 10.19 -6.38 -16.27
N GLU A 128 10.43 -7.69 -16.35
CA GLU A 128 9.86 -8.57 -17.39
C GLU A 128 10.07 -8.08 -18.85
N GLY A 129 11.18 -7.41 -19.11
CA GLY A 129 11.48 -6.82 -20.43
C GLY A 129 10.76 -5.51 -20.72
N HIS A 130 10.03 -4.97 -19.74
CA HIS A 130 9.40 -3.67 -19.81
C HIS A 130 10.24 -2.59 -19.13
N HIS A 131 10.33 -1.44 -19.77
CA HIS A 131 11.07 -0.28 -19.29
C HIS A 131 10.15 0.65 -18.50
N PHE A 132 10.61 1.12 -17.35
CA PHE A 132 9.92 2.08 -16.51
C PHE A 132 10.83 3.28 -16.23
N ASP A 133 10.27 4.47 -16.41
CA ASP A 133 10.94 5.75 -16.20
C ASP A 133 10.58 6.33 -14.83
N LYS A 134 11.48 7.13 -14.24
CA LYS A 134 11.19 7.79 -12.96
C LYS A 134 10.00 8.73 -13.08
N VAL A 135 9.09 8.70 -12.10
CA VAL A 135 7.97 9.65 -12.02
C VAL A 135 8.44 11.05 -11.57
N TRP A 136 9.53 11.13 -10.81
CA TRP A 136 10.12 12.39 -10.37
C TRP A 136 11.65 12.33 -10.34
N GLU A 137 12.28 13.50 -10.45
CA GLU A 137 13.73 13.62 -10.38
C GLU A 137 14.22 13.75 -8.92
N ASN A 138 14.92 12.72 -8.45
CA ASN A 138 15.57 12.66 -7.15
C ASN A 138 16.84 11.79 -7.21
N GLU A 139 17.78 12.06 -6.31
CA GLU A 139 18.99 11.24 -6.14
C GLU A 139 18.87 10.22 -4.99
N ARG A 140 17.86 10.41 -4.11
CA ARG A 140 17.65 9.59 -2.91
C ARG A 140 16.18 9.21 -2.78
N PRO A 141 15.88 8.01 -2.27
CA PRO A 141 14.50 7.59 -2.10
C PRO A 141 13.75 8.52 -1.14
N VAL A 142 12.44 8.64 -1.35
CA VAL A 142 11.56 9.38 -0.45
C VAL A 142 11.43 8.56 0.84
N ALA A 143 11.91 9.11 1.94
CA ALA A 143 11.79 8.49 3.26
C ALA A 143 10.42 8.83 3.86
N MET A 144 9.74 7.81 4.37
CA MET A 144 8.45 7.96 5.04
C MET A 144 8.22 6.84 6.05
N THR A 145 7.40 7.07 7.06
CA THR A 145 7.02 6.05 8.04
C THR A 145 5.56 5.71 7.85
N GLU A 146 5.28 4.43 7.66
CA GLU A 146 3.93 3.90 7.60
C GLU A 146 3.51 3.35 8.96
N LYS A 147 2.33 3.77 9.43
CA LYS A 147 1.65 3.16 10.56
C LYS A 147 0.52 2.27 10.06
N THR A 148 0.61 0.98 10.35
CA THR A 148 -0.35 -0.03 9.90
C THR A 148 -1.23 -0.48 11.06
N TYR A 149 -2.55 -0.44 10.84
CA TYR A 149 -3.59 -0.88 11.75
C TYR A 149 -4.12 -2.25 11.31
N LEU A 150 -4.17 -3.19 12.25
CA LEU A 150 -4.62 -4.57 12.01
C LEU A 150 -6.03 -4.80 12.60
N SER A 151 -6.74 -5.80 12.07
CA SER A 151 -8.10 -6.15 12.49
C SER A 151 -8.20 -6.59 13.96
N ASP A 152 -7.11 -7.08 14.54
CA ASP A 152 -7.02 -7.46 15.95
C ASP A 152 -6.84 -6.26 16.91
N GLY A 153 -6.81 -5.04 16.37
CA GLY A 153 -6.64 -3.80 17.12
C GLY A 153 -5.17 -3.46 17.42
N THR A 154 -4.22 -4.27 16.95
CA THR A 154 -2.79 -3.94 17.06
C THR A 154 -2.36 -2.98 15.94
N SER A 155 -1.19 -2.37 16.13
CA SER A 155 -0.58 -1.54 15.10
C SER A 155 0.93 -1.71 15.07
N SER A 156 1.53 -1.50 13.91
CA SER A 156 2.99 -1.49 13.72
C SER A 156 3.42 -0.26 12.95
N GLU A 157 4.70 0.08 13.06
CA GLU A 157 5.34 1.12 12.27
C GLU A 157 6.45 0.50 11.43
N THR A 158 6.64 1.01 10.22
CA THR A 158 7.65 0.56 9.26
C THR A 158 8.19 1.77 8.52
N ASP A 159 9.51 1.93 8.54
CA ASP A 159 10.18 2.98 7.79
C ASP A 159 10.38 2.50 6.36
N GLN A 160 10.03 3.35 5.40
CA GLN A 160 10.03 3.04 3.98
C GLN A 160 10.84 4.09 3.21
N PHE A 161 11.61 3.61 2.25
CA PHE A 161 12.44 4.40 1.36
C PHE A 161 12.00 4.08 -0.07
N VAL A 162 11.20 4.96 -0.66
CA VAL A 162 10.44 4.63 -1.88
C VAL A 162 10.90 5.42 -3.10
N MET A 163 10.87 4.73 -4.23
CA MET A 163 10.90 5.33 -5.56
C MET A 163 9.78 4.75 -6.43
N ILE A 164 9.13 5.59 -7.22
CA ILE A 164 8.09 5.18 -8.17
C ILE A 164 8.61 5.41 -9.60
N TYR A 165 8.38 4.41 -10.42
CA TYR A 165 8.62 4.42 -11.85
C TYR A 165 7.30 4.15 -12.58
N GLU A 166 7.15 4.65 -13.79
CA GLU A 166 5.96 4.42 -14.61
C GLU A 166 6.34 4.05 -16.04
N ARG A 167 5.45 3.30 -16.68
CA ARG A 167 5.48 3.06 -18.12
C ARG A 167 4.11 3.34 -18.71
N GLU A 168 4.10 3.86 -19.94
CA GLU A 168 2.87 4.08 -20.70
C GLU A 168 2.46 2.78 -21.41
N LEU A 169 1.20 2.37 -21.25
CA LEU A 169 0.59 1.22 -21.94
C LEU A 169 -0.19 1.65 -23.20
N GLY A 170 -0.37 2.96 -23.40
CA GLY A 170 -1.17 3.57 -24.44
C GLY A 170 -2.59 3.93 -23.97
N ASN A 171 -3.29 4.76 -24.74
CA ASN A 171 -4.63 5.29 -24.40
C ASN A 171 -4.67 5.99 -23.03
N ASP A 172 -3.62 6.75 -22.69
CA ASP A 172 -3.44 7.43 -21.40
C ASP A 172 -3.49 6.46 -20.19
N GLN A 173 -3.17 5.18 -20.42
CA GLN A 173 -3.00 4.19 -19.35
C GLN A 173 -1.52 4.08 -18.98
N PHE A 174 -1.29 3.96 -17.68
CA PHE A 174 0.04 3.82 -17.11
C PHE A 174 0.06 2.65 -16.15
N GLU A 175 1.18 1.95 -16.13
CA GLU A 175 1.51 1.03 -15.04
C GLU A 175 2.62 1.65 -14.20
N SER A 176 2.42 1.64 -12.88
CA SER A 176 3.40 2.07 -11.91
C SER A 176 4.17 0.88 -11.36
N MET A 177 5.48 1.05 -11.19
CA MET A 177 6.35 0.16 -10.43
C MET A 177 6.88 0.91 -9.21
N MET A 178 6.57 0.41 -8.02
CA MET A 178 7.07 0.94 -6.76
C MET A 178 8.21 0.05 -6.24
N ILE A 179 9.35 0.66 -5.93
CA ILE A 179 10.41 0.01 -5.14
C ILE A 179 10.44 0.65 -3.77
N ALA A 180 10.26 -0.16 -2.73
CA ALA A 180 10.32 0.25 -1.34
C ALA A 180 11.43 -0.53 -0.62
N GLY A 181 12.44 0.17 -0.12
CA GLY A 181 13.27 -0.38 0.95
C GLY A 181 12.52 -0.23 2.27
N GLU A 182 12.29 -1.32 2.99
CA GLU A 182 11.58 -1.29 4.27
C GLU A 182 12.51 -1.66 5.42
N GLU A 183 12.40 -0.90 6.51
CA GLU A 183 13.09 -1.13 7.77
C GLU A 183 12.07 -1.26 8.91
N LYS A 184 12.20 -2.34 9.68
CA LYS A 184 11.38 -2.58 10.87
C LYS A 184 12.25 -3.01 12.04
N PHE A 185 11.95 -2.48 13.22
CA PHE A 185 12.64 -2.88 14.45
C PHE A 185 11.84 -3.96 15.19
N VAL A 186 12.43 -5.15 15.31
CA VAL A 186 11.89 -6.28 16.08
C VAL A 186 12.86 -6.62 17.20
N LYS A 187 12.46 -6.37 18.46
CA LYS A 187 13.28 -6.66 19.65
C LYS A 187 14.71 -6.09 19.55
N ASP A 188 14.80 -4.80 19.23
CA ASP A 188 16.05 -4.04 19.05
C ASP A 188 16.96 -4.52 17.90
N ARG A 189 16.40 -5.28 16.95
CA ARG A 189 17.08 -5.65 15.71
C ARG A 189 16.34 -5.06 14.52
N ALA A 190 17.08 -4.42 13.62
CA ALA A 190 16.54 -4.02 12.33
C ALA A 190 16.39 -5.25 11.45
N GLU A 191 15.22 -5.38 10.84
CA GLU A 191 14.92 -6.28 9.73
C GLU A 191 14.73 -5.40 8.48
N TRP A 192 15.37 -5.81 7.39
CA TRP A 192 15.35 -5.06 6.13
C TRP A 192 14.87 -5.93 4.99
N CYS A 193 14.13 -5.31 4.07
CA CYS A 193 13.85 -5.89 2.78
C CYS A 193 13.75 -4.80 1.70
N VAL A 194 13.79 -5.23 0.45
CA VAL A 194 13.36 -4.41 -0.68
C VAL A 194 12.15 -5.09 -1.30
N VAL A 195 11.06 -4.36 -1.36
CA VAL A 195 9.78 -4.78 -1.95
C VAL A 195 9.64 -4.10 -3.30
N THR A 196 9.30 -4.89 -4.32
CA THR A 196 8.86 -4.38 -5.62
C THR A 196 7.38 -4.66 -5.77
N SER A 197 6.60 -3.64 -6.09
CA SER A 197 5.17 -3.76 -6.38
C SER A 197 4.86 -3.14 -7.73
N THR A 198 3.90 -3.71 -8.46
CA THR A 198 3.38 -3.14 -9.70
C THR A 198 1.91 -2.78 -9.50
N GLY A 199 1.44 -1.75 -10.20
CA GLY A 199 0.11 -1.23 -9.96
C GLY A 199 -0.41 -0.36 -11.08
N PHE A 200 -1.70 -0.11 -11.06
CA PHE A 200 -2.39 0.67 -12.08
C PHE A 200 -3.41 1.62 -11.42
N PRO A 201 -3.73 2.75 -12.08
CA PRO A 201 -4.68 3.71 -11.54
C PRO A 201 -6.11 3.13 -11.52
N LEU A 202 -6.81 3.42 -10.43
CA LEU A 202 -8.25 3.20 -10.30
C LEU A 202 -8.98 4.53 -10.32
N THR A 203 -10.11 4.57 -11.02
CA THR A 203 -11.08 5.64 -10.97
C THR A 203 -12.27 5.24 -10.09
N PRO A 204 -13.10 6.19 -9.61
CA PRO A 204 -14.28 5.86 -8.82
C PRO A 204 -15.29 4.94 -9.53
N THR A 205 -15.23 4.81 -10.86
CA THR A 205 -16.07 3.89 -11.63
C THR A 205 -15.48 2.49 -11.75
N ASP A 206 -14.21 2.31 -11.41
CA ASP A 206 -13.52 1.02 -11.55
C ASP A 206 -13.77 0.09 -10.36
N PHE A 207 -14.44 0.57 -9.31
CA PHE A 207 -14.74 -0.25 -8.15
C PHE A 207 -16.01 0.17 -7.40
N THR A 208 -16.58 -0.77 -6.66
CA THR A 208 -17.71 -0.55 -5.76
C THR A 208 -17.37 -1.07 -4.37
N VAL A 209 -17.66 -0.28 -3.33
CA VAL A 209 -17.50 -0.74 -1.94
C VAL A 209 -18.69 -1.60 -1.53
N ILE A 210 -18.40 -2.74 -0.90
CA ILE A 210 -19.39 -3.70 -0.43
C ILE A 210 -19.16 -3.96 1.06
N GLY A 211 -20.22 -3.78 1.86
CA GLY A 211 -20.21 -4.05 3.30
C GLY A 211 -20.67 -2.89 4.15
#